data_AF-A0A182APJ6-F1
#
_entry.id   AF-A0A182APJ6-F1
#
_cell.length_a   1.000
_cell.length_b   1.000
_cell.length_c   1.000
_cell.angle_alpha   90.00
_cell.angle_beta   90.00
_cell.angle_gamma   90.00
#
_symmetry.space_group_name_H-M   'P 1'
#
loop_
_entity.id
_entity.type
_entity.pdbx_description
1 polymer ?
#
loop_
_entity_poly.entity_id
_entity_poly.type
_entity_poly.pdbx_seq_one_letter_code
_entity_poly.pdbx_strand_id
1 'polypeptide(L)'
;MGHPVPTSQPTPWGRARGAALGLVLVTVTAGALLGGCQQGQQRQQQGETRRQEQALQAAATAQRRDLDALVERCQAGQAELVTAAAALSAAEAALAGLEQRRYSPLPRPPAPDPAVLQRYSISDQELELERHQQALQAWEQEERGRRSRWREEQRQERQRLQARLQRQRQALSAANPAVLSPAPEAKLNREALAAFRSCKRETLASLGS
;
A
#
# COMPACT_ATOMS: atom_id res chain seq x y z
N MET A 1 -30.16 -6.82 13.33
CA MET A 1 -30.18 -8.27 13.10
C MET A 1 -28.81 -8.78 13.44
N GLY A 2 -28.68 -9.44 14.59
CA GLY A 2 -27.40 -9.78 15.21
C GLY A 2 -26.89 -11.13 14.73
N HIS A 3 -25.60 -11.19 14.44
CA HIS A 3 -24.87 -12.44 14.28
C HIS A 3 -24.06 -12.71 15.57
N PRO A 4 -24.21 -13.87 16.22
CA PRO A 4 -23.32 -14.26 17.30
C PRO A 4 -22.00 -14.83 16.75
N VAL A 5 -20.91 -14.39 17.38
CA VAL A 5 -19.54 -14.89 17.24
C VAL A 5 -19.38 -16.13 18.15
N PRO A 6 -18.68 -17.20 17.72
CA PRO A 6 -18.38 -18.33 18.60
C PRO A 6 -17.22 -18.00 19.55
N THR A 7 -17.51 -17.98 20.85
CA THR A 7 -16.53 -17.93 21.94
C THR A 7 -15.89 -19.30 22.17
N SER A 8 -14.57 -19.29 22.24
CA SER A 8 -13.67 -20.39 22.57
C SER A 8 -13.85 -20.90 24.01
N GLN A 9 -13.73 -22.21 24.17
CA GLN A 9 -13.68 -22.91 25.46
C GLN A 9 -12.31 -22.74 26.14
N PRO A 10 -12.27 -22.64 27.48
CA PRO A 10 -11.14 -23.11 28.27
C PRO A 10 -11.52 -24.37 29.07
N THR A 11 -10.75 -25.44 28.91
CA THR A 11 -10.78 -26.61 29.81
C THR A 11 -9.92 -26.35 31.04
N PRO A 12 -10.46 -26.48 32.26
CA PRO A 12 -9.65 -26.46 33.48
C PRO A 12 -9.21 -27.89 33.81
N TRP A 13 -7.91 -28.17 33.70
CA TRP A 13 -7.35 -29.39 34.28
C TRP A 13 -7.19 -29.21 35.79
N GLY A 14 -8.06 -29.90 36.52
CA GLY A 14 -8.09 -29.95 37.97
C GLY A 14 -6.82 -30.59 38.54
N ARG A 15 -6.28 -29.94 39.57
CA ARG A 15 -5.34 -30.55 40.52
C ARG A 15 -6.15 -31.44 41.47
N ALA A 16 -5.83 -32.72 41.52
CA ALA A 16 -6.19 -33.59 42.64
C ALA A 16 -4.91 -34.06 43.33
N ARG A 17 -4.66 -33.55 44.53
CA ARG A 17 -3.75 -34.11 45.52
C ARG A 17 -4.50 -35.24 46.24
N GLY A 18 -3.91 -36.41 46.31
CA GLY A 18 -4.37 -37.51 47.16
C GLY A 18 -3.16 -38.33 47.59
N ALA A 19 -2.80 -38.21 48.86
CA ALA A 19 -1.84 -39.06 49.53
C ALA A 19 -2.57 -40.27 50.11
N ALA A 20 -1.99 -41.47 50.05
CA ALA A 20 -2.02 -42.43 51.15
C ALA A 20 -1.09 -43.63 50.88
N LEU A 21 -0.32 -43.95 51.91
CA LEU A 21 0.52 -45.12 52.13
C LEU A 21 -0.21 -46.46 51.99
N GLY A 22 0.52 -47.48 51.54
CA GLY A 22 0.15 -48.89 51.66
C GLY A 22 1.33 -49.81 51.31
N LEU A 23 2.08 -50.21 52.33
CA LEU A 23 3.17 -51.19 52.30
C LEU A 23 2.62 -52.62 52.11
N VAL A 24 3.14 -53.40 51.16
CA VAL A 24 3.42 -54.84 51.33
C VAL A 24 4.61 -55.25 50.46
N LEU A 25 5.63 -55.80 51.12
CA LEU A 25 6.80 -56.49 50.56
C LEU A 25 6.37 -57.80 49.85
N VAL A 26 6.84 -58.04 48.62
CA VAL A 26 7.20 -59.38 48.14
C VAL A 26 8.49 -59.29 47.33
N THR A 27 9.52 -59.94 47.84
CA THR A 27 10.83 -60.15 47.22
C THR A 27 10.76 -61.11 46.04
N VAL A 28 11.24 -60.72 44.86
CA VAL A 28 11.89 -61.66 43.92
C VAL A 28 13.11 -60.97 43.31
N THR A 29 14.28 -61.50 43.66
CA THR A 29 15.56 -61.26 43.02
C THR A 29 15.53 -61.75 41.57
N ALA A 30 15.47 -60.81 40.63
CA ALA A 30 15.83 -60.99 39.22
C ALA A 30 16.87 -59.93 38.82
N GLY A 31 17.96 -59.85 39.60
CA GLY A 31 19.08 -58.96 39.32
C GLY A 31 20.06 -59.63 38.37
N ALA A 32 19.99 -59.29 37.08
CA ALA A 32 21.13 -59.26 36.14
C ALA A 32 20.71 -58.99 34.67
N LEU A 33 19.43 -59.14 34.29
CA LEU A 33 19.02 -59.01 32.87
C LEU A 33 18.15 -57.79 32.54
N LEU A 34 17.73 -56.98 33.53
CA LEU A 34 16.88 -55.80 33.30
C LEU A 34 17.64 -54.45 33.19
N GLY A 35 18.95 -54.43 33.49
CA GLY A 35 19.78 -53.23 33.35
C GLY A 35 20.01 -52.78 31.90
N GLY A 36 19.89 -53.69 30.93
CA GLY A 36 20.07 -53.38 29.51
C GLY A 36 18.91 -52.60 28.88
N CYS A 37 17.67 -52.84 29.32
CA CYS A 37 16.48 -52.19 28.73
C CYS A 37 16.33 -50.72 29.18
N GLN A 38 16.64 -50.41 30.44
CA GLN A 38 16.58 -49.03 30.96
C GLN A 38 17.67 -48.13 30.34
N GLN A 39 18.85 -48.70 30.09
CA GLN A 39 19.95 -48.00 29.43
C GLN A 39 19.70 -47.78 27.92
N GLY A 40 18.99 -48.69 27.25
CA GLY A 40 18.53 -48.52 25.87
C GLY A 40 17.51 -47.39 25.72
N GLN A 41 16.52 -47.32 26.63
CA GLN A 41 15.49 -46.28 26.63
C GLN A 41 16.08 -44.87 26.89
N GLN A 42 17.08 -44.78 27.77
CA GLN A 42 17.78 -43.52 28.05
C GLN A 42 18.65 -43.04 26.87
N ARG A 43 19.31 -43.95 26.15
CA ARG A 43 20.04 -43.64 24.90
C ARG A 43 19.10 -43.21 23.77
N GLN A 44 17.91 -43.80 23.70
CA GLN A 44 16.90 -43.44 22.71
C GLN A 44 16.36 -42.03 22.95
N GLN A 45 16.01 -41.67 24.18
CA GLN A 45 15.57 -40.32 24.55
C GLN A 45 16.65 -39.26 24.29
N GLN A 46 17.92 -39.54 24.63
CA GLN A 46 19.02 -38.62 24.34
C GLN A 46 19.25 -38.42 22.83
N GLY A 47 19.05 -39.47 22.03
CA GLY A 47 19.09 -39.39 20.57
C GLY A 47 17.98 -38.50 20.00
N GLU A 48 16.77 -38.62 20.54
CA GLU A 48 15.63 -37.78 20.17
C GLU A 48 15.86 -36.31 20.54
N THR A 49 16.35 -36.02 21.75
CA THR A 49 16.66 -34.64 22.16
C THR A 49 17.72 -34.01 21.26
N ARG A 50 18.81 -34.73 20.95
CA ARG A 50 19.85 -34.23 20.02
C ARG A 50 19.31 -33.97 18.63
N ARG A 51 18.43 -34.85 18.11
CA ARG A 51 17.77 -34.62 16.81
C ARG A 51 16.87 -33.38 16.86
N GLN A 52 16.17 -33.17 17.97
CA GLN A 52 15.31 -31.99 18.17
C GLN A 52 16.13 -30.71 18.23
N GLU A 53 17.23 -30.69 18.99
CA GLU A 53 18.15 -29.55 19.06
C GLU A 53 18.80 -29.26 17.70
N GLN A 54 19.26 -30.29 17.00
CA GLN A 54 19.81 -30.16 15.65
C GLN A 54 18.76 -29.62 14.67
N ALA A 55 17.50 -30.07 14.77
CA ALA A 55 16.40 -29.57 13.94
C ALA A 55 16.09 -28.09 14.21
N LEU A 56 16.08 -27.67 15.48
CA LEU A 56 15.87 -26.26 15.87
C LEU A 56 17.03 -25.38 15.38
N GLN A 57 18.28 -25.84 15.53
CA GLN A 57 19.45 -25.13 15.02
C GLN A 57 19.41 -25.03 13.49
N ALA A 58 19.08 -26.12 12.80
CA ALA A 58 18.93 -26.12 11.35
C ALA A 58 17.85 -25.12 10.89
N ALA A 59 16.67 -25.12 11.53
CA ALA A 59 15.60 -24.18 11.23
C ALA A 59 16.03 -22.71 11.45
N ALA A 60 16.69 -22.41 12.56
CA ALA A 60 17.20 -21.07 12.84
C ALA A 60 18.25 -20.61 11.82
N THR A 61 19.14 -21.51 11.38
CA THR A 61 20.12 -21.18 10.33
C THR A 61 19.48 -20.98 8.96
N ALA A 62 18.46 -21.77 8.62
CA ALA A 62 17.69 -21.59 7.39
C ALA A 62 17.02 -20.22 7.35
N GLN A 63 16.32 -19.85 8.42
CA GLN A 63 15.67 -18.54 8.54
C GLN A 63 16.66 -17.37 8.42
N ARG A 64 17.87 -17.49 9.01
CA ARG A 64 18.91 -16.47 8.87
C ARG A 64 19.36 -16.30 7.43
N ARG A 65 19.58 -17.41 6.71
CA ARG A 65 19.97 -17.41 5.29
C ARG A 65 18.88 -16.80 4.41
N ASP A 66 17.61 -17.13 4.67
CA ASP A 66 16.48 -16.56 3.92
C ASP A 66 16.41 -15.03 4.09
N LEU A 67 16.64 -14.56 5.32
CA LEU A 67 16.67 -13.14 5.63
C LEU A 67 17.89 -12.43 5.03
N ASP A 68 19.07 -13.04 5.06
CA ASP A 68 20.27 -12.50 4.40
C ASP A 68 20.04 -12.38 2.88
N ALA A 69 19.51 -13.43 2.24
CA ALA A 69 19.18 -13.40 0.83
C ALA A 69 18.12 -12.34 0.49
N LEU A 70 17.18 -12.06 1.40
CA LEU A 70 16.21 -10.96 1.25
C LEU A 70 16.89 -9.60 1.33
N VAL A 71 17.81 -9.39 2.28
CA VAL A 71 18.58 -8.15 2.42
C VAL A 71 19.43 -7.90 1.17
N GLU A 72 20.11 -8.93 0.66
CA GLU A 72 20.91 -8.82 -0.57
C GLU A 72 20.05 -8.42 -1.78
N ARG A 73 18.89 -9.08 -1.97
CA ARG A 73 17.94 -8.69 -3.04
C ARG A 73 17.40 -7.28 -2.85
N CYS A 74 17.11 -6.87 -1.61
CA CYS A 74 16.68 -5.51 -1.31
C CYS A 74 17.74 -4.49 -1.73
N GLN A 75 18.99 -4.71 -1.32
CA GLN A 75 20.10 -3.81 -1.63
C GLN A 75 20.36 -3.74 -3.14
N ALA A 76 20.32 -4.88 -3.84
CA ALA A 76 20.48 -4.93 -5.29
C ALA A 76 19.38 -4.15 -6.04
N GLY A 77 18.12 -4.22 -5.57
CA GLY A 77 16.98 -3.54 -6.19
C GLY A 77 16.64 -2.15 -5.62
N GLN A 78 17.38 -1.67 -4.62
CA GLN A 78 16.99 -0.48 -3.84
C GLN A 78 16.88 0.78 -4.69
N ALA A 79 17.83 1.01 -5.59
CA ALA A 79 17.84 2.19 -6.45
C ALA A 79 16.64 2.22 -7.41
N GLU A 80 16.30 1.07 -7.98
CA GLU A 80 15.13 0.92 -8.86
C GLU A 80 13.84 1.18 -8.09
N LEU A 81 13.69 0.59 -6.89
CA LEU A 81 12.53 0.80 -6.03
C LEU A 81 12.34 2.28 -5.66
N VAL A 82 13.42 2.95 -5.23
CA VAL A 82 13.37 4.37 -4.86
C VAL A 82 12.98 5.23 -6.07
N THR A 83 13.55 4.94 -7.24
CA THR A 83 13.25 5.67 -8.48
C THR A 83 11.79 5.47 -8.90
N ALA A 84 11.30 4.23 -8.88
CA ALA A 84 9.92 3.92 -9.21
C ALA A 84 8.92 4.57 -8.24
N ALA A 85 9.21 4.55 -6.93
CA ALA A 85 8.37 5.19 -5.93
C ALA A 85 8.31 6.72 -6.09
N ALA A 86 9.45 7.36 -6.39
CA ALA A 86 9.51 8.79 -6.67
C ALA A 86 8.74 9.14 -7.96
N ALA A 87 8.89 8.35 -9.01
CA ALA A 87 8.18 8.55 -10.27
C ALA A 87 6.66 8.37 -10.12
N LEU A 88 6.22 7.42 -9.30
CA LEU A 88 4.81 7.25 -8.95
C LEU A 88 4.26 8.49 -8.22
N SER A 89 4.96 8.95 -7.18
CA SER A 89 4.56 10.15 -6.43
C SER A 89 4.49 11.40 -7.31
N ALA A 90 5.43 11.57 -8.23
CA ALA A 90 5.41 12.67 -9.19
C ALA A 90 4.22 12.59 -10.16
N ALA A 91 3.82 11.38 -10.59
CA ALA A 91 2.65 11.20 -11.45
C ALA A 91 1.34 11.50 -10.70
N GLU A 92 1.23 11.11 -9.42
CA GLU A 92 0.10 11.45 -8.56
C GLU A 92 -0.02 12.97 -8.35
N ALA A 93 1.11 13.63 -8.05
CA ALA A 93 1.16 15.07 -7.88
C ALA A 93 0.79 15.84 -9.16
N ALA A 94 1.25 15.36 -10.33
CA ALA A 94 0.89 15.96 -11.61
C ALA A 94 -0.63 15.87 -11.89
N LEU A 95 -1.26 14.73 -11.58
CA LEU A 95 -2.70 14.55 -11.73
C LEU A 95 -3.48 15.46 -10.79
N ALA A 96 -3.09 15.54 -9.51
CA ALA A 96 -3.68 16.45 -8.55
C ALA A 96 -3.51 17.92 -8.97
N GLY A 97 -2.35 18.28 -9.52
CA GLY A 97 -2.08 19.62 -10.06
C GLY A 97 -2.96 19.95 -11.27
N LEU A 98 -3.28 18.97 -12.13
CA LEU A 98 -4.23 19.16 -13.24
C LEU A 98 -5.64 19.47 -12.71
N GLU A 99 -6.09 18.79 -11.65
CA GLU A 99 -7.42 18.98 -11.05
C GLU A 99 -7.63 20.35 -10.41
N GLN A 100 -6.54 20.99 -10.00
CA GLN A 100 -6.57 22.35 -9.47
C GLN A 100 -6.64 23.42 -10.57
N ARG A 101 -6.37 23.07 -11.84
CA ARG A 101 -6.40 24.04 -12.93
C ARG A 101 -7.83 24.48 -13.21
N ARG A 102 -8.03 25.79 -13.35
CA ARG A 102 -9.32 26.40 -13.68
C ARG A 102 -9.26 27.10 -15.01
N TYR A 103 -10.38 27.08 -15.72
CA TYR A 103 -10.53 27.86 -16.94
C TYR A 103 -10.63 29.36 -16.59
N SER A 104 -9.88 30.20 -17.32
CA SER A 104 -9.95 31.65 -17.21
C SER A 104 -10.69 32.24 -18.41
N PRO A 105 -11.90 32.79 -18.21
CA PRO A 105 -12.69 33.37 -19.30
C PRO A 105 -12.07 34.65 -19.86
N LEU A 106 -12.41 34.96 -21.10
CA LEU A 106 -12.12 36.28 -21.67
C LEU A 106 -12.90 37.36 -20.91
N PRO A 107 -12.34 38.57 -20.74
CA PRO A 107 -13.10 39.72 -20.27
C PRO A 107 -14.29 39.97 -21.19
N ARG A 108 -15.50 40.03 -20.62
CA ARG A 108 -16.71 40.33 -21.37
C ARG A 108 -16.73 41.82 -21.75
N PRO A 109 -17.17 42.20 -22.97
CA PRO A 109 -17.43 43.59 -23.30
C PRO A 109 -18.32 44.26 -22.24
N PRO A 110 -17.93 45.42 -21.71
CA PRO A 110 -18.74 46.14 -20.75
C PRO A 110 -19.96 46.75 -21.43
N ALA A 111 -21.07 46.80 -20.71
CA ALA A 111 -22.24 47.52 -21.18
C ALA A 111 -21.92 49.02 -21.35
N PRO A 112 -22.50 49.69 -22.36
CA PRO A 112 -22.37 51.14 -22.48
C PRO A 112 -22.89 51.86 -21.24
N ASP A 113 -22.19 52.90 -20.79
CA ASP A 113 -22.60 53.68 -19.62
C ASP A 113 -23.88 54.49 -19.92
N PRO A 114 -24.97 54.31 -19.16
CA PRO A 114 -26.20 55.06 -19.34
C PRO A 114 -26.01 56.58 -19.27
N ALA A 115 -25.12 57.08 -18.41
CA ALA A 115 -24.87 58.51 -18.27
C ALA A 115 -24.13 59.10 -19.47
N VAL A 116 -23.40 58.26 -20.22
CA VAL A 116 -22.75 58.63 -21.48
C VAL A 116 -23.75 58.54 -22.62
N LEU A 117 -24.55 57.48 -22.68
CA LEU A 117 -25.60 57.30 -23.70
C LEU A 117 -26.60 58.46 -23.72
N GLN A 118 -27.01 58.97 -22.56
CA GLN A 118 -27.94 60.11 -22.46
C GLN A 118 -27.42 61.42 -23.08
N ARG A 119 -26.10 61.53 -23.31
CA ARG A 119 -25.48 62.69 -23.97
C ARG A 119 -25.55 62.61 -25.49
N TYR A 120 -25.86 61.44 -26.03
CA TYR A 120 -25.92 61.18 -27.46
C TYR A 120 -27.32 61.40 -28.04
N SER A 121 -27.39 61.65 -29.35
CA SER A 121 -28.66 61.62 -30.07
C SER A 121 -29.27 60.22 -30.03
N ILE A 122 -30.59 60.10 -30.26
CA ILE A 122 -31.28 58.80 -30.25
C ILE A 122 -30.64 57.84 -31.27
N SER A 123 -30.32 58.33 -32.47
CA SER A 123 -29.68 57.51 -33.51
C SER A 123 -28.28 57.03 -33.10
N ASP A 124 -27.50 57.87 -32.41
CA ASP A 124 -26.18 57.49 -31.91
C ASP A 124 -26.28 56.48 -30.74
N GLN A 125 -27.31 56.59 -29.89
CA GLN A 125 -27.59 55.62 -28.84
C GLN A 125 -27.89 54.24 -29.43
N GLU A 126 -28.74 54.17 -30.46
CA GLU A 126 -29.06 52.92 -31.17
C GLU A 126 -27.80 52.30 -31.77
N LEU A 127 -26.96 53.10 -32.43
CA LEU A 127 -25.71 52.63 -33.03
C LEU A 127 -24.71 52.10 -31.98
N GLU A 128 -24.57 52.76 -30.83
CA GLU A 128 -23.71 52.26 -29.74
C GLU A 128 -24.23 50.95 -29.13
N LEU A 129 -25.55 50.80 -29.00
CA LEU A 129 -26.17 49.55 -28.57
C LEU A 129 -25.95 48.42 -29.59
N GLU A 130 -26.07 48.71 -30.89
CA GLU A 130 -25.78 47.75 -31.97
C GLU A 130 -24.31 47.30 -31.94
N ARG A 131 -23.37 48.25 -31.82
CA ARG A 131 -21.93 47.95 -31.71
C ARG A 131 -21.63 47.06 -30.51
N HIS A 132 -22.21 47.38 -29.35
CA HIS A 132 -22.06 46.57 -28.15
C HIS A 132 -22.64 45.15 -28.35
N GLN A 133 -23.80 45.01 -28.99
CA GLN A 133 -24.38 43.70 -29.30
C GLN A 133 -23.50 42.87 -30.24
N GLN A 134 -22.94 43.49 -31.28
CA GLN A 134 -22.00 42.82 -32.19
C GLN A 134 -20.73 42.38 -31.45
N ALA A 135 -20.18 43.24 -30.60
CA ALA A 135 -19.02 42.92 -29.77
C ALA A 135 -19.29 41.75 -28.81
N LEU A 136 -20.48 41.72 -28.18
CA LEU A 136 -20.91 40.61 -27.34
C LEU A 136 -20.99 39.30 -28.13
N GLN A 137 -21.60 39.30 -29.31
CA GLN A 137 -21.73 38.10 -30.13
C GLN A 137 -20.36 37.56 -30.56
N ALA A 138 -19.44 38.44 -30.98
CA ALA A 138 -18.08 38.06 -31.34
C ALA A 138 -17.34 37.46 -30.13
N TRP A 139 -17.44 38.10 -28.96
CA TRP A 139 -16.86 37.60 -27.71
C TRP A 139 -17.42 36.22 -27.33
N GLU A 140 -18.74 36.00 -27.42
CA GLU A 140 -19.37 34.72 -27.09
C GLU A 140 -18.91 33.58 -28.02
N GLN A 141 -18.70 33.86 -29.31
CA GLN A 141 -18.18 32.87 -30.25
C GLN A 141 -16.73 32.50 -29.91
N GLU A 142 -15.89 33.49 -29.62
CA GLU A 142 -14.50 33.26 -29.25
C GLU A 142 -14.38 32.50 -27.93
N GLU A 143 -15.11 32.93 -26.89
CA GLU A 143 -15.13 32.32 -25.56
C GLU A 143 -15.62 30.86 -25.63
N ARG A 144 -16.64 30.56 -26.45
CA ARG A 144 -17.07 29.17 -26.71
C ARG A 144 -15.95 28.34 -27.32
N GLY A 145 -15.25 28.87 -28.32
CA GLY A 145 -14.12 28.22 -28.96
C GLY A 145 -12.97 27.93 -27.99
N ARG A 146 -12.57 28.92 -27.19
CA ARG A 146 -11.51 28.79 -26.17
C ARG A 146 -11.88 27.77 -25.10
N ARG A 147 -13.10 27.82 -24.57
CA ARG A 147 -13.60 26.86 -23.59
C ARG A 147 -13.65 25.44 -24.14
N SER A 148 -14.03 25.27 -25.41
CA SER A 148 -14.02 23.95 -26.05
C SER A 148 -12.60 23.37 -26.13
N ARG A 149 -11.64 24.15 -26.65
CA ARG A 149 -10.23 23.74 -26.74
C ARG A 149 -9.64 23.43 -25.38
N TRP A 150 -9.88 24.28 -24.38
CA TRP A 150 -9.40 24.03 -23.03
C TRP A 150 -9.95 22.72 -22.44
N ARG A 151 -11.25 22.43 -22.63
CA ARG A 151 -11.85 21.15 -22.17
C ARG A 151 -11.22 19.95 -22.86
N GLU A 152 -10.94 20.07 -24.16
CA GLU A 152 -10.27 19.03 -24.94
C GLU A 152 -8.85 18.77 -24.41
N GLU A 153 -8.06 19.82 -24.24
CA GLU A 153 -6.70 19.75 -23.69
C GLU A 153 -6.69 19.14 -22.29
N GLN A 154 -7.63 19.56 -21.41
CA GLN A 154 -7.78 18.98 -20.08
C GLN A 154 -8.09 17.48 -20.13
N ARG A 155 -8.95 17.04 -21.06
CA ARG A 155 -9.29 15.62 -21.22
C ARG A 155 -8.09 14.81 -21.70
N GLN A 156 -7.38 15.30 -22.71
CA GLN A 156 -6.20 14.62 -23.25
C GLN A 156 -5.08 14.53 -22.22
N GLU A 157 -4.82 15.62 -21.49
CA GLU A 157 -3.80 15.65 -20.46
C GLU A 157 -4.15 14.71 -19.30
N ARG A 158 -5.43 14.67 -18.88
CA ARG A 158 -5.90 13.71 -17.88
C ARG A 158 -5.66 12.26 -18.31
N GLN A 159 -6.00 11.91 -19.56
CA GLN A 159 -5.77 10.57 -20.10
C GLN A 159 -4.29 10.21 -20.13
N ARG A 160 -3.42 11.14 -20.56
CA ARG A 160 -1.96 10.96 -20.57
C ARG A 160 -1.40 10.74 -19.17
N LEU A 161 -1.80 11.55 -18.19
CA LEU A 161 -1.36 11.43 -16.81
C LEU A 161 -1.88 10.15 -16.15
N GLN A 162 -3.12 9.74 -16.42
CA GLN A 162 -3.66 8.46 -15.94
C GLN A 162 -2.89 7.27 -16.51
N ALA A 163 -2.60 7.26 -17.81
CA ALA A 163 -1.79 6.20 -18.42
C ALA A 163 -0.36 6.18 -17.85
N ARG A 164 0.24 7.36 -17.61
CA ARG A 164 1.54 7.47 -16.93
C ARG A 164 1.47 6.90 -15.53
N LEU A 165 0.46 7.26 -14.75
CA LEU A 165 0.26 6.75 -13.39
C LEU A 165 0.17 5.22 -13.37
N GLN A 166 -0.62 4.63 -14.27
CA GLN A 166 -0.73 3.17 -14.40
C GLN A 166 0.63 2.52 -14.72
N ARG A 167 1.40 3.07 -15.66
CA ARG A 167 2.76 2.57 -15.95
C ARG A 167 3.68 2.65 -14.74
N GLN A 168 3.63 3.73 -13.96
CA GLN A 168 4.46 3.86 -12.76
C GLN A 168 4.02 2.89 -11.65
N ARG A 169 2.72 2.61 -11.52
CA ARG A 169 2.22 1.57 -10.60
C ARG A 169 2.70 0.19 -11.00
N GLN A 170 2.67 -0.13 -12.29
CA GLN A 170 3.21 -1.39 -12.82
C GLN A 170 4.71 -1.51 -12.58
N ALA A 171 5.48 -0.44 -12.86
CA ALA A 171 6.92 -0.42 -12.61
C ALA A 171 7.25 -0.63 -11.12
N LEU A 172 6.53 0.03 -10.22
CA LEU A 172 6.73 -0.13 -8.78
C LEU A 172 6.36 -1.55 -8.31
N SER A 173 5.27 -2.12 -8.84
CA SER A 173 4.85 -3.49 -8.53
C SER A 173 5.84 -4.53 -9.06
N ALA A 174 6.40 -4.32 -10.25
CA ALA A 174 7.45 -5.15 -10.82
C ALA A 174 8.76 -5.08 -10.01
N ALA A 175 9.13 -3.88 -9.55
CA ALA A 175 10.31 -3.69 -8.70
C ALA A 175 10.14 -4.35 -7.32
N ASN A 176 8.95 -4.24 -6.71
CA ASN A 176 8.66 -4.92 -5.45
C ASN A 176 7.14 -5.11 -5.21
N PRO A 177 6.59 -6.34 -5.37
CA PRO A 177 5.16 -6.58 -5.19
C PRO A 177 4.69 -6.49 -3.72
N ALA A 178 5.60 -6.56 -2.74
CA ALA A 178 5.26 -6.35 -1.33
C ALA A 178 4.99 -4.86 -1.02
N VAL A 179 5.56 -3.96 -1.81
CA VAL A 179 5.31 -2.51 -1.71
C VAL A 179 4.02 -2.12 -2.41
N LEU A 180 3.77 -2.67 -3.60
CA LEU A 180 2.54 -2.44 -4.34
C LEU A 180 2.12 -3.72 -5.09
N SER A 181 1.00 -4.29 -4.68
CA SER A 181 0.40 -5.44 -5.37
C SER A 181 0.03 -5.09 -6.82
N PRO A 182 0.10 -6.05 -7.76
CA PRO A 182 -0.24 -5.81 -9.17
C PRO A 182 -1.73 -5.53 -9.41
N ALA A 183 -2.59 -5.66 -8.40
CA ALA A 183 -4.01 -5.33 -8.53
C ALA A 183 -4.19 -3.83 -8.87
N PRO A 184 -5.09 -3.49 -9.81
CA PRO A 184 -5.21 -2.12 -10.35
C PRO A 184 -5.48 -1.06 -9.27
N GLU A 185 -6.22 -1.41 -8.23
CA GLU A 185 -6.58 -0.52 -7.12
C GLU A 185 -5.76 -0.75 -5.83
N ALA A 186 -4.69 -1.54 -5.90
CA ALA A 186 -3.83 -1.78 -4.74
C ALA A 186 -3.33 -0.45 -4.16
N LYS A 187 -3.45 -0.28 -2.85
CA LYS A 187 -2.85 0.88 -2.17
C LYS A 187 -1.37 0.63 -1.96
N LEU A 188 -0.58 1.69 -2.03
CA LEU A 188 0.84 1.64 -1.70
C LEU A 188 1.01 1.24 -0.23
N ASN A 189 1.72 0.15 0.03
CA ASN A 189 2.11 -0.22 1.38
C ASN A 189 3.29 0.66 1.81
N ARG A 190 2.99 1.73 2.54
CA ARG A 190 4.00 2.71 2.98
C ARG A 190 4.99 2.14 3.98
N GLU A 191 4.55 1.19 4.81
CA GLU A 191 5.42 0.52 5.78
C GLU A 191 6.43 -0.38 5.07
N ALA A 192 5.96 -1.23 4.15
CA ALA A 192 6.85 -2.04 3.31
C ALA A 192 7.81 -1.15 2.51
N LEU A 193 7.33 -0.06 1.90
CA LEU A 193 8.21 0.88 1.19
C LEU A 193 9.30 1.44 2.10
N ALA A 194 8.98 1.84 3.34
CA ALA A 194 9.97 2.35 4.28
C ALA A 194 11.02 1.28 4.66
N ALA A 195 10.58 0.05 4.93
CA ALA A 195 11.45 -1.07 5.24
C ALA A 195 12.41 -1.39 4.07
N PHE A 196 11.89 -1.55 2.85
CA PHE A 196 12.70 -1.82 1.65
C PHE A 196 13.55 -0.61 1.20
N ARG A 197 13.22 0.62 1.60
CA ARG A 197 14.12 1.78 1.40
C ARG A 197 15.31 1.76 2.36
N SER A 198 15.18 1.14 3.53
CA SER A 198 16.29 1.04 4.49
C SER A 198 17.13 -0.22 4.29
N CYS A 199 16.55 -1.29 3.73
CA CYS A 199 17.12 -2.64 3.63
C CYS A 199 17.72 -3.15 4.96
N LYS A 200 17.21 -2.67 6.11
CA LYS A 200 17.66 -3.13 7.42
C LYS A 200 17.03 -4.47 7.75
N ARG A 201 17.86 -5.38 8.23
CA ARG A 201 17.49 -6.76 8.56
C ARG A 201 16.30 -6.83 9.52
N GLU A 202 16.31 -5.99 10.55
CA GLU A 202 15.27 -5.94 11.59
C GLU A 202 13.93 -5.50 11.00
N THR A 203 13.95 -4.48 10.13
CA THR A 203 12.73 -3.96 9.49
C THR A 203 12.16 -4.89 8.43
N LEU A 204 12.99 -5.70 7.77
CA LEU A 204 12.52 -6.69 6.80
C LEU A 204 11.98 -7.93 7.51
N ALA A 205 12.56 -8.32 8.65
CA ALA A 205 12.04 -9.42 9.46
C ALA A 205 10.62 -9.13 10.00
N SER A 206 10.33 -7.88 10.35
CA SER A 206 8.99 -7.48 10.82
C SER A 206 7.91 -7.50 9.74
N LEU A 207 8.26 -7.59 8.45
CA LEU A 207 7.28 -7.71 7.36
C LEU A 207 6.80 -9.16 7.14
N GLY A 208 7.58 -10.15 7.60
CA GLY A 208 7.29 -11.58 7.41
C GLY A 208 6.86 -12.31 8.68
N SER A 209 6.68 -11.59 9.79
CA SER A 209 6.15 -12.10 11.07
C SER A 209 4.69 -11.68 11.25
#